data_AF-M5U2Z6-F1
#
_entry.id   AF-M5U2Z6-F1
#
_cell.length_a   1.000
_cell.length_b   1.000
_cell.length_c   1.000
_cell.angle_alpha   90.00
_cell.angle_beta   90.00
_cell.angle_gamma   90.00
#
_symmetry.space_group_name_H-M   'P 1'
#
loop_
_entity.id
_entity.type
_entity.pdbx_description
1 polymer ?
#
loop_
_entity_poly.entity_id
_entity_poly.type
_entity_poly.pdbx_seq_one_letter_code
_entity_poly.pdbx_strand_id
1 'polypeptide(L)'
;MNVGTMLSDLSARGVVVTVARGSIELDAPAGSLTDDDVVALRESKTEILEALRSRCRPHNDPDNYIEVPVDRRPGWVRATCKLCGCFVGYRDTTRYTGKRNG
;
A
#
# COMPACT_ATOMS: atom_id res chain seq x y z
N MET A 1 12.65 -7.65 -18.07
CA MET A 1 11.45 -8.19 -17.37
C MET A 1 10.61 -6.99 -16.93
N ASN A 2 9.28 -7.00 -17.05
CA ASN A 2 8.46 -5.89 -16.53
C ASN A 2 8.20 -6.07 -15.01
N VAL A 3 7.95 -4.98 -14.30
CA VAL A 3 7.76 -4.99 -12.84
C VAL A 3 6.61 -5.90 -12.39
N GLY A 4 5.52 -5.97 -13.17
CA GLY A 4 4.37 -6.82 -12.84
C GLY A 4 4.71 -8.32 -12.86
N THR A 5 5.47 -8.77 -13.86
CA THR A 5 5.94 -10.16 -13.98
C THR A 5 6.94 -10.49 -12.88
N MET A 6 7.87 -9.59 -12.57
CA MET A 6 8.83 -9.76 -11.47
C MET A 6 8.14 -9.91 -10.11
N LEU A 7 7.19 -9.02 -9.79
CA LEU A 7 6.44 -9.08 -8.53
C LEU A 7 5.57 -10.35 -8.44
N SER A 8 5.03 -10.81 -9.56
CA SER A 8 4.24 -12.04 -9.62
C SER A 8 5.11 -13.28 -9.39
N ASP A 9 6.31 -13.30 -9.98
CA ASP A 9 7.29 -14.39 -9.79
C ASP A 9 7.80 -14.46 -8.35
N LEU A 10 8.15 -13.31 -7.77
CA LEU A 10 8.52 -13.21 -6.34
C LEU A 10 7.38 -13.69 -5.44
N SER A 11 6.15 -13.27 -5.72
CA SER A 11 4.98 -13.73 -4.97
C SER A 11 4.75 -15.24 -5.09
N ALA A 12 5.01 -15.84 -6.26
CA ALA A 12 4.90 -17.28 -6.46
C ALA A 12 5.95 -18.06 -5.64
N ARG A 13 7.10 -17.44 -5.38
CA ARG A 13 8.16 -17.95 -4.48
C ARG A 13 7.89 -17.68 -2.99
N GLY A 14 6.75 -17.07 -2.66
CA GLY A 14 6.38 -16.72 -1.29
C GLY A 14 7.03 -15.44 -0.77
N VAL A 15 7.68 -14.66 -1.65
CA VAL A 15 8.25 -13.36 -1.29
C VAL A 15 7.17 -12.30 -1.29
N VAL A 16 6.98 -11.66 -0.15
CA VAL A 16 6.06 -10.55 0.04
C VAL A 16 6.83 -9.24 -0.10
N VAL A 17 6.47 -8.46 -1.13
CA VAL A 17 7.04 -7.15 -1.40
C VAL A 17 6.05 -6.07 -0.95
N THR A 18 6.45 -5.24 0.02
CA THR A 18 5.64 -4.14 0.54
C THR A 18 6.34 -2.79 0.41
N VAL A 19 5.56 -1.71 0.50
CA VAL A 19 6.09 -0.34 0.47
C VAL A 19 5.76 0.37 1.78
N ALA A 20 6.80 0.77 2.50
CA ALA A 20 6.68 1.53 3.74
C ALA A 20 7.57 2.78 3.67
N ARG A 21 6.99 3.96 3.94
CA ARG A 21 7.71 5.25 4.03
C ARG A 21 8.61 5.58 2.82
N GLY A 22 8.26 5.12 1.62
CA GLY A 22 9.05 5.33 0.40
C GLY A 22 10.20 4.34 0.19
N SER A 23 10.25 3.30 1.01
CA SER A 23 11.17 2.17 0.89
C SER A 23 10.41 0.90 0.54
N ILE A 24 11.12 -0.05 -0.08
CA ILE A 24 10.62 -1.40 -0.33
C ILE A 24 11.06 -2.26 0.86
N GLU A 25 10.11 -2.96 1.46
CA GLU A 25 10.33 -3.96 2.50
C GLU A 25 10.03 -5.35 1.91
N LEU A 26 10.89 -6.31 2.22
CA LEU A 26 10.82 -7.67 1.70
C LEU A 26 10.69 -8.63 2.88
N ASP A 27 9.66 -9.47 2.84
CA ASP A 27 9.54 -10.64 3.70
C ASP A 27 9.60 -11.88 2.81
N ALA A 28 10.57 -12.75 3.07
CA ALA A 28 10.95 -13.83 2.16
C ALA A 28 11.35 -15.08 2.95
N PRO A 29 10.84 -16.27 2.57
CA PRO A 29 11.35 -17.54 3.07
C PRO A 29 12.86 -17.68 2.84
N ALA A 30 13.55 -18.40 3.71
CA ALA A 30 14.99 -18.64 3.55
C ALA A 30 15.31 -19.27 2.18
N GLY A 31 16.25 -18.66 1.45
CA GLY A 31 16.67 -19.13 0.11
C GLY A 31 15.72 -18.79 -1.04
N SER A 32 14.60 -18.10 -0.79
CA SER A 32 13.66 -17.70 -1.86
C SER A 32 14.07 -16.43 -2.61
N LEU A 33 14.96 -15.63 -2.03
CA LEU A 33 15.50 -14.39 -2.58
C LEU A 33 16.96 -14.59 -2.98
N THR A 34 17.29 -14.34 -4.25
CA THR A 34 18.65 -14.40 -4.76
C THR A 34 19.29 -13.00 -4.81
N ASP A 35 20.61 -12.93 -4.96
CA ASP A 35 21.30 -11.65 -5.12
C ASP A 35 20.85 -10.92 -6.40
N ASP A 36 20.58 -11.66 -7.47
CA ASP A 36 20.05 -11.10 -8.73
C ASP A 36 18.65 -10.49 -8.54
N ASP A 37 17.79 -11.11 -7.71
CA ASP A 37 16.49 -10.54 -7.36
C ASP A 37 16.66 -9.21 -6.62
N VAL A 38 17.62 -9.12 -5.70
CA VAL A 38 17.89 -7.90 -4.93
C VAL A 38 18.40 -6.79 -5.85
N VAL A 39 19.27 -7.12 -6.80
CA VAL A 39 19.75 -6.19 -7.83
C VAL A 39 18.59 -5.69 -8.69
N ALA A 40 17.77 -6.59 -9.21
CA ALA A 40 16.60 -6.24 -10.02
C ALA A 40 15.60 -5.35 -9.26
N LEU A 41 15.32 -5.66 -7.99
CA LEU A 41 14.46 -4.85 -7.12
C LEU A 41 15.02 -3.45 -6.87
N ARG A 42 16.35 -3.30 -6.77
CA ARG A 42 17.01 -2.00 -6.62
C ARG A 42 16.94 -1.18 -7.89
N GLU A 43 17.25 -1.78 -9.04
CA GLU A 43 17.22 -1.09 -10.33
C GLU A 43 15.82 -0.62 -10.70
N SER A 44 14.80 -1.42 -10.40
CA SER A 44 13.40 -1.09 -10.67
C SER A 44 12.68 -0.41 -9.50
N LYS A 45 13.39 0.09 -8.47
CA LYS A 45 12.79 0.62 -7.23
C LYS A 45 11.70 1.66 -7.50
N THR A 46 11.97 2.65 -8.35
CA THR A 46 11.01 3.73 -8.64
C THR A 46 9.74 3.20 -9.29
N GLU A 47 9.88 2.33 -10.29
CA GLU A 47 8.74 1.70 -10.97
C GLU A 47 7.94 0.78 -10.03
N ILE A 48 8.61 0.03 -9.14
CA ILE A 48 7.94 -0.78 -8.11
C ILE A 48 7.15 0.11 -7.15
N LEU A 49 7.75 1.21 -6.67
CA LEU A 49 7.06 2.17 -5.81
C LEU A 49 5.83 2.76 -6.51
N GLU A 50 5.94 3.12 -7.79
CA GLU A 50 4.81 3.63 -8.57
C GLU A 50 3.75 2.55 -8.84
N ALA A 51 4.14 1.32 -9.16
CA ALA A 51 3.24 0.20 -9.39
C ALA A 51 2.49 -0.21 -8.11
N LEU A 52 3.16 -0.21 -6.96
CA LEU A 52 2.54 -0.55 -5.68
C LEU A 52 1.75 0.63 -5.09
N ARG A 53 2.13 1.89 -5.37
CA ARG A 53 1.28 3.07 -5.09
C ARG A 53 0.05 3.11 -5.98
N SER A 54 0.19 2.78 -7.27
CA SER A 54 -0.94 2.78 -8.22
C SER A 54 -1.94 1.68 -7.91
N ARG A 55 -1.56 0.60 -7.23
CA ARG A 55 -2.50 -0.37 -6.63
C ARG A 55 -3.47 0.24 -5.61
N CYS A 56 -3.21 1.43 -5.07
CA CYS A 56 -4.20 2.11 -4.22
C CYS A 56 -5.25 2.88 -5.03
N ARG A 57 -4.91 3.32 -6.26
CA ARG A 57 -5.79 4.10 -7.14
C ARG A 57 -7.10 3.36 -7.53
N PRO A 58 -7.10 2.06 -7.89
CA PRO A 58 -8.34 1.32 -8.14
C PRO A 58 -9.11 1.00 -6.87
N HIS A 59 -8.47 1.08 -5.68
CA HIS A 59 -9.10 0.87 -4.38
C HIS A 59 -9.36 2.19 -3.64
N ASN A 60 -9.27 3.34 -4.32
CA ASN A 60 -9.51 4.67 -3.77
C ASN A 60 -11.03 4.95 -3.65
N ASP A 61 -11.77 3.92 -3.25
CA ASP A 61 -13.18 3.96 -2.93
C ASP A 61 -13.33 4.16 -1.42
N PRO A 62 -14.05 5.20 -0.96
CA PRO A 62 -14.36 5.41 0.46
C PRO A 62 -14.92 4.20 1.21
N ASP A 63 -15.68 3.34 0.54
CA ASP A 63 -16.24 2.13 1.17
C ASP A 63 -15.13 1.13 1.56
N ASN A 64 -13.98 1.23 0.90
CA ASN A 64 -12.78 0.44 1.16
C ASN A 64 -11.81 1.11 2.14
N TYR A 65 -12.23 2.09 2.95
CA TYR A 65 -11.38 2.66 4.00
C TYR A 65 -11.69 2.12 5.40
N ILE A 66 -10.65 1.76 6.12
CA ILE A 66 -10.65 1.69 7.59
C ILE A 66 -10.25 3.07 8.09
N GLU A 67 -11.16 3.71 8.81
CA GLU A 67 -10.97 5.03 9.40
C GLU A 67 -10.79 4.90 10.91
N VAL A 68 -9.65 5.36 11.42
CA VAL A 68 -9.33 5.34 12.84
C VAL A 68 -9.24 6.78 13.34
N PRO A 69 -9.97 7.17 14.40
CA PRO A 69 -9.84 8.50 14.99
C PRO A 69 -8.40 8.82 15.38
N VAL A 70 -8.00 10.09 15.24
CA VAL A 70 -6.67 10.56 15.64
C VAL A 70 -6.76 11.26 16.98
N ASP A 71 -6.23 10.65 18.04
CA ASP A 71 -6.31 11.18 19.42
C ASP A 71 -5.83 12.62 19.54
N ARG A 72 -4.79 12.99 18.79
CA ARG A 72 -4.18 14.33 18.83
C ARG A 72 -4.87 15.36 17.94
N ARG A 73 -5.92 14.96 17.19
CA ARG A 73 -6.63 15.84 16.26
C ARG A 73 -8.13 15.50 16.25
N PRO A 74 -8.90 15.99 17.24
CA PRO A 74 -10.34 15.77 17.31
C PRO A 74 -11.03 16.16 16.00
N GLY A 75 -11.97 15.33 15.55
CA GLY A 75 -12.68 15.51 14.28
C GLY A 75 -11.91 15.06 13.03
N TRP A 76 -10.76 14.41 13.20
CA TRP A 76 -10.00 13.83 12.08
C TRP A 76 -9.83 12.32 12.25
N VAL A 77 -9.87 11.62 11.11
CA VAL A 77 -9.57 10.20 11.01
C VAL A 77 -8.36 9.95 10.12
N ARG A 78 -7.59 8.93 10.48
CA ARG A 78 -6.56 8.33 9.66
C ARG A 78 -7.20 7.25 8.81
N ALA A 79 -7.22 7.42 7.49
CA ALA A 79 -7.78 6.45 6.55
C ALA A 79 -6.69 5.51 6.01
N THR A 80 -6.97 4.21 6.06
CA THR A 80 -6.16 3.14 5.47
C THR A 80 -7.03 2.27 4.57
N CYS A 81 -6.52 1.77 3.45
CA CYS A 81 -7.29 0.92 2.56
C CYS A 81 -7.48 -0.48 3.18
N LYS A 82 -8.71 -1.03 3.20
CA LYS A 82 -8.98 -2.38 3.74
C LYS A 82 -8.30 -3.48 2.93
N LEU A 83 -8.13 -3.25 1.63
CA LEU A 83 -7.64 -4.26 0.68
C LEU A 83 -6.12 -4.37 0.68
N CYS A 84 -5.42 -3.24 0.78
CA CYS A 84 -3.95 -3.22 0.72
C CYS A 84 -3.26 -2.69 1.99
N GLY A 85 -4.02 -2.26 2.99
CA GLY A 85 -3.47 -1.69 4.24
C GLY A 85 -2.78 -0.33 4.08
N CYS A 86 -2.64 0.18 2.85
CA CYS A 86 -1.91 1.41 2.58
C CYS A 86 -2.59 2.64 3.19
N PHE A 87 -1.77 3.59 3.67
CA PHE A 87 -2.24 4.88 4.14
C PHE A 87 -2.79 5.71 2.99
N VAL A 88 -4.06 6.12 3.08
CA VAL A 88 -4.73 6.92 2.07
C VAL A 88 -4.60 8.41 2.38
N GLY A 89 -4.71 8.79 3.66
CA GLY A 89 -4.63 10.18 4.09
C GLY A 89 -5.35 10.44 5.41
N TYR A 90 -5.28 11.70 5.86
CA TYR A 90 -6.13 12.20 6.94
C TYR A 90 -7.39 12.82 6.36
N ARG A 91 -8.54 12.54 6.96
CA ARG A 91 -9.84 13.08 6.53
C ARG A 91 -10.56 13.72 7.70
N ASP A 92 -11.31 14.77 7.40
CA ASP A 92 -12.13 15.48 8.37
C ASP A 92 -13.50 14.80 8.49
N THR A 93 -13.86 14.37 9.69
CA THR A 93 -15.14 13.70 9.95
C THR A 93 -16.33 14.66 9.89
N THR A 94 -16.09 15.98 10.00
CA THR A 94 -17.16 17.00 9.92
C THR A 94 -17.73 17.16 8.51
N ARG A 95 -17.02 16.71 7.47
CA ARG A 95 -17.54 16.69 6.10
C ARG A 95 -18.34 15.43 5.74
N TYR A 96 -18.33 14.40 6.59
CA TYR A 96 -19.01 13.13 6.31
C TYR A 96 -20.39 13.01 6.96
N THR A 97 -20.72 13.87 7.93
CA THR A 97 -22.05 13.94 8.55
C THR A 97 -23.11 14.66 7.70
N GLY A 98 -22.76 15.13 6.49
CA GLY A 98 -23.67 15.83 5.58
C GLY A 98 -24.61 14.97 4.74
N LYS A 99 -24.55 13.63 4.83
CA LYS A 99 -25.52 12.74 4.15
C LYS A 99 -25.91 11.56 5.05
N ARG A 100 -26.86 11.81 5.95
CA ARG A 100 -28.01 10.94 6.27
C ARG A 100 -28.74 11.52 7.46
N ASN A 101 -29.81 12.26 7.18
CA ASN A 101 -31.15 12.10 7.75
C ASN A 101 -31.97 13.37 7.43
N GLY A 102 -32.99 13.19 6.58
CA GLY A 102 -33.89 14.24 6.09
C GLY A 102 -34.08 14.11 4.59
#